data_AF-A0A7C2W9L9-F1
#
_entry.id   AF-A0A7C2W9L9-F1
#
_cell.length_a   1.000
_cell.length_b   1.000
_cell.length_c   1.000
_cell.angle_alpha   90.00
_cell.angle_beta   90.00
_cell.angle_gamma   90.00
#
_symmetry.space_group_name_H-M   'P 1'
#
loop_
_entity.id
_entity.type
_entity.pdbx_description
1 polymer ?
#
loop_
_entity_poly.entity_id
_entity_poly.type
_entity_poly.pdbx_seq_one_letter_code
_entity_poly.pdbx_strand_id
1 'polypeptide(L)'
;MSDIRTPVLSEAEQTKYERRTSWVAAFRAAKGWCDSALAFGKGRHPGAIRNTHYAIRRRRILLAAIAMALAVCLWSVHCVAAEPKPLELKVMTFNIRYGSANDGPNHWDRRKDMVVGTIERHACDVIGLQEALRFQIDYIRRALPQYGEIGVAREDGKASGEYSALLYNRDKFDVSEFATFWFSDTPDVPGSTHWGNACVRICSWARLTDKQSGRSFYAYNLHLDHVSQPSREKSVVLLA
;
A
#
# COMPACT_ATOMS: atom_id res chain seq x y z
N MET A 1 -31.14 5.14 -26.27
CA MET A 1 -31.46 3.90 -25.56
C MET A 1 -30.40 2.89 -25.98
N SER A 2 -29.26 2.92 -25.30
CA SER A 2 -28.11 2.05 -25.57
C SER A 2 -27.57 1.61 -24.21
N ASP A 3 -27.71 0.31 -23.99
CA ASP A 3 -27.37 -0.46 -22.81
C ASP A 3 -25.87 -0.33 -22.50
N ILE A 4 -25.50 0.51 -21.52
CA ILE A 4 -24.13 0.61 -21.01
C ILE A 4 -24.01 -0.37 -19.86
N ARG A 5 -23.59 -1.59 -20.18
CA ARG A 5 -23.14 -2.56 -19.16
C ARG A 5 -21.90 -2.00 -18.48
N THR A 6 -22.04 -1.75 -17.18
CA THR A 6 -21.01 -1.30 -16.24
C THR A 6 -19.94 -2.36 -16.05
N PRO A 7 -18.64 -2.01 -15.91
CA PRO A 7 -17.69 -2.92 -15.32
C PRO A 7 -17.88 -2.86 -13.80
N VAL A 8 -18.76 -3.72 -13.29
CA VAL A 8 -18.73 -4.19 -11.91
C VAL A 8 -17.35 -4.82 -11.69
N LEU A 9 -16.76 -4.68 -10.49
CA LEU A 9 -15.59 -5.48 -10.10
C LEU A 9 -15.84 -6.93 -10.55
N SER A 10 -14.86 -7.55 -11.22
CA SER A 10 -15.04 -8.93 -11.65
C SER A 10 -15.39 -9.79 -10.43
N GLU A 11 -16.17 -10.86 -10.60
CA GLU A 11 -16.50 -11.77 -9.49
C GLU A 11 -15.23 -12.19 -8.73
N ALA A 12 -14.11 -12.37 -9.43
CA ALA A 12 -12.80 -12.64 -8.83
C ALA A 12 -12.29 -11.54 -7.88
N GLU A 13 -12.49 -10.26 -8.21
CA GLU A 13 -12.13 -9.12 -7.38
C GLU A 13 -13.08 -8.98 -6.17
N GLN A 14 -14.37 -9.28 -6.36
CA GLN A 14 -15.37 -9.26 -5.30
C GLN A 14 -15.20 -10.43 -4.30
N THR A 15 -14.91 -11.65 -4.79
CA THR A 15 -14.58 -12.80 -3.93
C THR A 15 -13.22 -12.64 -3.22
N LYS A 16 -12.31 -11.80 -3.75
CA LYS A 16 -11.07 -11.43 -3.04
C LYS A 16 -11.35 -10.44 -1.89
N TYR A 17 -12.31 -9.54 -2.08
CA TYR A 17 -12.79 -8.60 -1.05
C TYR A 17 -13.51 -9.33 0.11
N GLU A 18 -14.43 -10.26 -0.21
CA GLU A 18 -15.23 -10.99 0.79
C GLU A 18 -14.41 -11.97 1.65
N ARG A 19 -13.33 -12.56 1.11
CA ARG A 19 -12.51 -13.57 1.83
C ARG A 19 -11.60 -13.02 2.92
N ARG A 20 -11.57 -11.71 3.16
CA ARG A 20 -10.56 -11.07 4.01
C ARG A 20 -11.12 -10.16 5.10
N THR A 21 -12.40 -10.26 5.46
CA THR A 21 -12.96 -9.55 6.63
C THR A 21 -12.61 -10.17 8.00
N SER A 22 -11.70 -11.16 8.09
CA SER A 22 -11.29 -11.79 9.36
C SER A 22 -9.80 -11.60 9.71
N TRP A 23 -9.33 -10.36 9.95
CA TRP A 23 -7.89 -10.10 10.21
C TRP A 23 -7.45 -10.13 11.67
N VAL A 24 -8.36 -10.18 12.65
CA VAL A 24 -7.98 -10.23 14.09
C VAL A 24 -7.20 -11.53 14.43
N ALA A 25 -7.32 -12.58 13.63
CA ALA A 25 -6.64 -13.86 13.85
C ALA A 25 -5.20 -13.93 13.27
N ALA A 26 -4.89 -13.21 12.19
CA ALA A 26 -3.60 -13.34 11.50
C ALA A 26 -2.44 -12.64 12.23
N PHE A 27 -2.74 -11.63 13.06
CA PHE A 27 -1.73 -10.85 13.79
C PHE A 27 -1.07 -11.62 14.95
N ARG A 28 -1.64 -12.77 15.39
CA ARG A 28 -1.11 -13.56 16.52
C ARG A 28 -0.11 -14.66 16.13
N ALA A 29 0.02 -15.01 14.85
CA ALA A 29 0.80 -16.17 14.41
C ALA A 29 2.27 -15.89 14.05
N ALA A 30 2.67 -14.63 13.86
CA ALA A 30 4.00 -14.28 13.34
C ALA A 30 5.14 -14.23 14.38
N LYS A 31 4.89 -14.58 15.65
CA LYS A 31 5.85 -14.37 16.75
C LYS A 31 6.65 -15.61 17.20
N GLY A 32 6.49 -16.77 16.56
CA GLY A 32 6.93 -18.06 17.10
C GLY A 32 8.07 -18.80 16.39
N TRP A 33 8.79 -18.18 15.44
CA TRP A 33 9.61 -18.96 14.48
C TRP A 33 11.14 -18.72 14.51
N CYS A 34 11.70 -18.06 15.53
CA CYS A 34 13.11 -17.62 15.49
C CYS A 34 14.12 -18.32 16.43
N ASP A 35 13.78 -19.41 17.12
CA ASP A 35 14.65 -19.96 18.19
C ASP A 35 15.24 -21.37 17.93
N SER A 36 15.62 -21.73 16.70
CA SER A 36 16.22 -23.07 16.47
C SER A 36 17.23 -23.13 15.31
N ALA A 37 18.44 -22.62 15.50
CA ALA A 37 19.56 -22.96 14.62
C ALA A 37 20.95 -22.62 15.19
N LEU A 38 21.46 -23.35 16.21
CA LEU A 38 22.91 -23.41 16.48
C LEU A 38 23.32 -24.76 17.07
N ALA A 39 24.08 -25.55 16.31
CA ALA A 39 24.74 -26.77 16.78
C ALA A 39 26.02 -27.10 15.96
N PHE A 40 27.13 -27.32 16.70
CA PHE A 40 28.34 -28.13 16.43
C PHE A 40 29.30 -27.75 15.26
N GLY A 41 30.62 -27.92 15.33
CA GLY A 41 31.51 -28.59 16.30
C GLY A 41 33.01 -28.31 15.98
N LYS A 42 33.93 -28.72 16.87
CA LYS A 42 35.39 -28.58 16.73
C LYS A 42 36.08 -29.96 16.73
N GLY A 43 37.06 -30.15 15.84
CA GLY A 43 38.00 -31.28 15.86
C GLY A 43 39.46 -30.82 15.76
N ARG A 44 40.34 -31.43 16.55
CA ARG A 44 41.82 -31.25 16.58
C ARG A 44 42.50 -32.31 15.71
N HIS A 45 43.72 -32.06 15.22
CA HIS A 45 44.94 -32.88 15.49
C HIS A 45 46.22 -32.36 14.74
N PRO A 46 47.45 -32.87 15.02
CA PRO A 46 48.63 -32.03 15.31
C PRO A 46 49.87 -32.25 14.41
N GLY A 47 50.86 -31.35 14.55
CA GLY A 47 52.32 -31.60 14.52
C GLY A 47 53.01 -31.98 13.20
N ALA A 48 53.92 -31.12 12.69
CA ALA A 48 55.05 -31.57 11.86
C ALA A 48 56.25 -30.59 11.77
N ILE A 49 57.43 -31.22 11.75
CA ILE A 49 58.84 -30.80 11.77
C ILE A 49 59.23 -29.77 10.67
N ARG A 50 60.18 -28.86 10.96
CA ARG A 50 60.64 -27.75 10.11
C ARG A 50 61.82 -28.16 9.17
N ASN A 51 61.60 -28.14 7.86
CA ASN A 51 62.63 -28.22 6.80
C ASN A 51 62.82 -26.85 6.12
N THR A 52 64.05 -26.31 6.09
CA THR A 52 64.35 -24.91 5.69
C THR A 52 64.24 -24.63 4.18
N HIS A 53 64.52 -25.59 3.30
CA HIS A 53 64.22 -25.45 1.85
C HIS A 53 62.71 -25.46 1.56
N TYR A 54 61.96 -26.21 2.38
CA TYR A 54 60.50 -26.21 2.36
C TYR A 54 59.94 -24.86 2.83
N ALA A 55 60.63 -24.17 3.76
CA ALA A 55 60.21 -22.88 4.30
C ALA A 55 60.24 -21.74 3.25
N ILE A 56 61.19 -21.75 2.30
CA ILE A 56 61.27 -20.72 1.25
C ILE A 56 60.20 -20.94 0.17
N ARG A 57 60.01 -22.19 -0.29
CA ARG A 57 58.90 -22.55 -1.21
C ARG A 57 57.54 -22.34 -0.54
N ARG A 58 57.37 -22.71 0.74
CA ARG A 58 56.18 -22.38 1.53
C ARG A 58 55.98 -20.88 1.68
N ARG A 59 57.02 -20.07 1.88
CA ARG A 59 56.89 -18.60 1.93
C ARG A 59 56.36 -18.04 0.62
N ARG A 60 56.86 -18.50 -0.53
CA ARG A 60 56.35 -18.06 -1.85
C ARG A 60 54.91 -18.51 -2.11
N ILE A 61 54.58 -19.75 -1.79
CA ILE A 61 53.21 -20.29 -1.91
C ILE A 61 52.26 -19.61 -0.92
N LEU A 62 52.70 -19.34 0.30
CA LEU A 62 51.93 -18.65 1.34
C LEU A 62 51.71 -17.18 0.97
N LEU A 63 52.71 -16.48 0.43
CA LEU A 63 52.57 -15.11 -0.06
C LEU A 63 51.63 -15.04 -1.27
N ALA A 64 51.70 -15.99 -2.21
CA ALA A 64 50.77 -16.08 -3.33
C ALA A 64 49.34 -16.42 -2.88
N ALA A 65 49.18 -17.32 -1.91
CA ALA A 65 47.88 -17.65 -1.32
C ALA A 65 47.30 -16.48 -0.52
N ILE A 66 48.13 -15.71 0.20
CA ILE A 66 47.72 -14.48 0.87
C ILE A 66 47.31 -13.42 -0.16
N ALA A 67 48.09 -13.22 -1.23
CA ALA A 67 47.74 -12.27 -2.29
C ALA A 67 46.41 -12.65 -2.99
N MET A 68 46.18 -13.94 -3.23
CA MET A 68 44.95 -14.45 -3.81
C MET A 68 43.76 -14.34 -2.84
N ALA A 69 43.96 -14.62 -1.55
CA ALA A 69 42.95 -14.42 -0.51
C ALA A 69 42.62 -12.94 -0.31
N LEU A 70 43.61 -12.05 -0.39
CA LEU A 70 43.41 -10.61 -0.36
C LEU A 70 42.67 -10.12 -1.62
N ALA A 71 43.00 -10.64 -2.81
CA ALA A 71 42.28 -10.33 -4.04
C ALA A 71 40.82 -10.81 -3.99
N VAL A 72 40.56 -12.01 -3.46
CA VAL A 72 39.19 -12.53 -3.23
C VAL A 72 38.46 -11.65 -2.21
N CYS A 73 39.08 -11.31 -1.07
CA CYS A 73 38.50 -10.39 -0.09
C CYS A 73 38.20 -9.01 -0.68
N LEU A 74 39.08 -8.47 -1.52
CA LEU A 74 38.87 -7.18 -2.20
C LEU A 74 37.77 -7.25 -3.27
N TRP A 75 37.55 -8.42 -3.89
CA TRP A 75 36.44 -8.65 -4.80
C TRP A 75 35.10 -8.80 -4.05
N SER A 76 35.11 -9.45 -2.88
CA SER A 76 33.95 -9.56 -1.98
C SER A 76 33.45 -8.22 -1.44
N VAL A 77 34.32 -7.20 -1.36
CA VAL A 77 34.00 -5.87 -0.83
C VAL A 77 33.31 -4.96 -1.86
N HIS A 78 33.22 -5.36 -3.13
CA HIS A 78 32.53 -4.57 -4.17
C HIS A 78 31.01 -4.82 -4.25
N CYS A 79 30.45 -5.67 -3.39
CA CYS A 79 29.00 -5.76 -3.19
C CYS A 79 28.55 -4.82 -2.08
N VAL A 80 28.90 -3.54 -2.16
CA VAL A 80 28.10 -2.52 -1.46
C VAL A 80 26.81 -2.43 -2.27
N ALA A 81 25.78 -3.14 -1.81
CA ALA A 81 24.43 -2.97 -2.35
C ALA A 81 24.12 -1.47 -2.29
N ALA A 82 23.88 -0.86 -3.45
CA ALA A 82 23.48 0.54 -3.51
C ALA A 82 22.29 0.73 -2.57
N GLU A 83 22.40 1.70 -1.65
CA GLU A 83 21.29 2.10 -0.78
C GLU A 83 20.03 2.28 -1.66
N PRO A 84 18.94 1.52 -1.41
CA PRO A 84 17.76 1.58 -2.25
C PRO A 84 17.24 3.02 -2.23
N LYS A 85 17.15 3.62 -3.42
CA LYS A 85 16.73 5.01 -3.58
C LYS A 85 15.42 5.26 -2.79
N PRO A 86 15.29 6.40 -2.07
CA PRO A 86 14.05 6.78 -1.43
C PRO A 86 12.87 6.66 -2.41
N LEU A 87 11.75 6.08 -1.93
CA LEU A 87 10.52 6.03 -2.71
C LEU A 87 9.94 7.44 -2.79
N GLU A 88 10.09 8.07 -3.95
CA GLU A 88 9.48 9.37 -4.24
C GLU A 88 8.01 9.15 -4.62
N LEU A 89 7.11 9.77 -3.86
CA LEU A 89 5.67 9.68 -4.03
C LEU A 89 5.07 11.07 -4.25
N LYS A 90 4.23 11.20 -5.27
CA LYS A 90 3.37 12.37 -5.45
C LYS A 90 1.95 12.01 -5.03
N VAL A 91 1.45 12.59 -3.96
CA VAL A 91 0.12 12.27 -3.42
C VAL A 91 -0.83 13.45 -3.51
N MET A 92 -2.13 13.17 -3.59
CA MET A 92 -3.19 14.17 -3.58
C MET A 92 -4.32 13.75 -2.63
N THR A 93 -4.87 14.69 -1.88
CA THR A 93 -6.19 14.55 -1.25
C THR A 93 -7.11 15.59 -1.89
N PHE A 94 -8.30 15.18 -2.33
CA PHE A 94 -9.18 16.03 -3.11
C PHE A 94 -10.66 15.71 -2.84
N ASN A 95 -11.29 16.55 -2.01
CA ASN A 95 -12.74 16.55 -1.89
C ASN A 95 -13.31 17.22 -3.14
N ILE A 96 -14.05 16.45 -3.95
CA ILE A 96 -14.53 16.91 -5.27
C ILE A 96 -15.96 17.43 -5.26
N ARG A 97 -16.59 17.48 -4.06
CA ARG A 97 -18.00 17.81 -3.83
C ARG A 97 -18.95 16.82 -4.52
N TYR A 98 -19.89 16.25 -3.77
CA TYR A 98 -20.81 15.25 -4.30
C TYR A 98 -21.66 15.80 -5.45
N GLY A 99 -21.82 14.99 -6.49
CA GLY A 99 -22.28 15.49 -7.79
C GLY A 99 -23.79 15.70 -7.91
N SER A 100 -24.59 15.15 -7.01
CA SER A 100 -26.04 15.37 -6.95
C SER A 100 -26.44 16.61 -6.14
N ALA A 101 -25.47 17.37 -5.63
CA ALA A 101 -25.72 18.62 -4.92
C ALA A 101 -26.36 19.64 -5.86
N ASN A 102 -27.36 20.38 -5.37
CA ASN A 102 -27.97 21.50 -6.09
C ASN A 102 -27.07 22.75 -6.07
N ASP A 103 -25.89 22.64 -6.67
CA ASP A 103 -24.83 23.66 -6.64
C ASP A 103 -24.93 24.68 -7.80
N GLY A 104 -26.03 24.68 -8.57
CA GLY A 104 -26.31 25.66 -9.62
C GLY A 104 -25.18 25.78 -10.66
N PRO A 105 -24.56 26.96 -10.86
CA PRO A 105 -23.42 27.12 -11.78
C PRO A 105 -22.21 26.24 -11.44
N ASN A 106 -22.10 25.81 -10.19
CA ASN A 106 -21.08 24.89 -9.71
C ASN A 106 -21.63 23.45 -9.64
N HIS A 107 -22.61 23.06 -10.44
CA HIS A 107 -23.02 21.66 -10.55
C HIS A 107 -21.91 20.78 -11.13
N TRP A 108 -21.86 19.49 -10.77
CA TRP A 108 -20.83 18.56 -11.24
C TRP A 108 -20.67 18.54 -12.77
N ASP A 109 -21.77 18.58 -13.51
CA ASP A 109 -21.74 18.55 -14.97
C ASP A 109 -20.92 19.68 -15.61
N ARG A 110 -20.76 20.80 -14.88
CA ARG A 110 -19.96 21.96 -15.30
C ARG A 110 -18.53 21.92 -14.79
N ARG A 111 -18.22 21.04 -13.83
CA ARG A 111 -16.91 20.95 -13.15
C ARG A 111 -16.12 19.70 -13.48
N LYS A 112 -16.77 18.64 -13.97
CA LYS A 112 -16.16 17.31 -14.17
C LYS A 112 -14.87 17.34 -14.98
N ASP A 113 -14.80 18.15 -16.03
CA ASP A 113 -13.60 18.29 -16.87
C ASP A 113 -12.47 19.05 -16.16
N MET A 114 -12.82 20.04 -15.34
CA MET A 114 -11.83 20.74 -14.51
C MET A 114 -11.24 19.80 -13.44
N VAL A 115 -12.06 18.93 -12.85
CA VAL A 115 -11.61 17.92 -11.89
C VAL A 115 -10.65 16.94 -12.55
N VAL A 116 -11.03 16.35 -13.69
CA VAL A 116 -10.18 15.46 -14.48
C VAL A 116 -8.88 16.16 -14.87
N GLY A 117 -8.96 17.35 -15.46
CA GLY A 117 -7.77 18.09 -15.90
C GLY A 117 -6.85 18.47 -14.73
N THR A 118 -7.39 18.67 -13.52
CA THR A 118 -6.58 18.90 -12.32
C THR A 118 -5.81 17.65 -11.93
N ILE A 119 -6.48 16.49 -11.87
CA ILE A 119 -5.83 15.22 -11.57
C ILE A 119 -4.74 14.91 -12.61
N GLU A 120 -5.05 15.09 -13.89
CA GLU A 120 -4.12 14.86 -15.01
C GLU A 120 -2.89 15.77 -14.94
N ARG A 121 -3.08 17.09 -14.76
CA ARG A 121 -1.97 18.04 -14.65
C ARG A 121 -1.03 17.74 -13.50
N HIS A 122 -1.57 17.27 -12.36
CA HIS A 122 -0.75 16.91 -11.23
C HIS A 122 -0.12 15.52 -11.38
N ALA A 123 -0.72 14.59 -12.14
CA ALA A 123 -0.18 13.26 -12.38
C ALA A 123 0.32 12.57 -11.09
N CYS A 124 -0.50 12.60 -10.04
CA CYS A 124 -0.15 12.02 -8.75
C CYS A 124 -0.12 10.48 -8.82
N ASP A 125 0.71 9.88 -7.98
CA ASP A 125 0.84 8.43 -7.82
C ASP A 125 -0.35 7.81 -7.08
N VAL A 126 -0.85 8.50 -6.05
CA VAL A 126 -1.99 8.11 -5.23
C VAL A 126 -2.87 9.34 -4.96
N ILE A 127 -4.18 9.20 -5.12
CA ILE A 127 -5.16 10.28 -4.95
C ILE A 127 -6.29 9.78 -4.04
N GLY A 128 -6.51 10.45 -2.92
CA GLY A 128 -7.72 10.27 -2.10
C GLY A 128 -8.83 11.20 -2.56
N LEU A 129 -9.99 10.64 -2.91
CA LEU A 129 -11.20 11.39 -3.25
C LEU A 129 -12.20 11.34 -2.09
N GLN A 130 -12.83 12.46 -1.77
CA GLN A 130 -13.94 12.53 -0.81
C GLN A 130 -15.20 13.13 -1.45
N GLU A 131 -16.36 12.79 -0.88
CA GLU A 131 -17.70 13.14 -1.40
C GLU A 131 -18.01 12.58 -2.80
N ALA A 132 -17.12 11.78 -3.39
CA ALA A 132 -17.30 11.29 -4.73
C ALA A 132 -18.44 10.25 -4.78
N LEU A 133 -19.39 10.44 -5.69
CA LEU A 133 -20.40 9.43 -6.02
C LEU A 133 -19.90 8.51 -7.14
N ARG A 134 -20.50 7.32 -7.25
CA ARG A 134 -20.12 6.29 -8.26
C ARG A 134 -19.95 6.88 -9.67
N PHE A 135 -20.93 7.63 -10.16
CA PHE A 135 -20.89 8.21 -11.51
C PHE A 135 -19.76 9.24 -11.70
N GLN A 136 -19.34 9.94 -10.63
CA GLN A 136 -18.22 10.89 -10.68
C GLN A 136 -16.90 10.13 -10.81
N ILE A 137 -16.72 9.07 -10.02
CA ILE A 137 -15.52 8.23 -10.08
C ILE A 137 -15.44 7.52 -11.44
N ASP A 138 -16.56 7.01 -11.97
CA ASP A 138 -16.59 6.38 -13.29
C ASP A 138 -16.20 7.36 -14.40
N TYR A 139 -16.62 8.62 -14.29
CA TYR A 139 -16.21 9.67 -15.23
C TYR A 139 -14.69 9.88 -15.19
N ILE A 140 -14.13 10.03 -13.98
CA ILE A 140 -12.69 10.22 -13.78
C ILE A 140 -11.90 9.03 -14.33
N ARG A 141 -12.33 7.80 -14.05
CA ARG A 141 -11.63 6.58 -14.50
C ARG A 141 -11.73 6.33 -16.01
N ARG A 142 -12.83 6.72 -16.65
CA ARG A 142 -12.92 6.69 -18.11
C ARG A 142 -11.95 7.66 -18.75
N ALA A 143 -11.80 8.86 -18.18
CA ALA A 143 -10.88 9.86 -18.70
C ALA A 143 -9.41 9.56 -18.37
N LEU A 144 -9.15 8.93 -17.22
CA LEU A 144 -7.80 8.62 -16.73
C LEU A 144 -7.64 7.11 -16.48
N PRO A 145 -7.61 6.29 -17.54
CA PRO A 145 -7.62 4.85 -17.43
C PRO A 145 -6.36 4.29 -16.76
N GLN A 146 -5.26 5.02 -16.66
CA GLN A 146 -4.06 4.57 -15.94
C GLN A 146 -4.29 4.32 -14.44
N TYR A 147 -5.33 4.92 -13.85
CA TYR A 147 -5.62 4.78 -12.43
C TYR A 147 -6.49 3.56 -12.11
N GLY A 148 -6.08 2.81 -11.09
CA GLY A 148 -6.89 1.82 -10.39
C GLY A 148 -7.70 2.50 -9.30
N GLU A 149 -8.70 1.79 -8.77
CA GLU A 149 -9.62 2.30 -7.76
C GLU A 149 -9.71 1.34 -6.58
N ILE A 150 -9.78 1.90 -5.38
CA ILE A 150 -10.01 1.19 -4.14
C ILE A 150 -11.06 1.94 -3.33
N GLY A 151 -12.02 1.22 -2.77
CA GLY A 151 -13.04 1.75 -1.89
C GLY A 151 -14.44 1.33 -2.31
N VAL A 152 -15.36 1.40 -1.36
CA VAL A 152 -16.80 1.17 -1.59
C VAL A 152 -17.58 2.36 -1.06
N ALA A 153 -18.84 2.47 -1.50
CA ALA A 153 -19.72 3.54 -1.05
C ALA A 153 -20.15 3.35 0.40
N ARG A 154 -20.36 4.46 1.12
CA ARG A 154 -20.55 4.44 2.57
C ARG A 154 -21.90 3.88 3.04
N GLU A 155 -22.95 3.88 2.23
CA GLU A 155 -24.29 3.52 2.75
C GLU A 155 -24.53 2.01 2.75
N ASP A 156 -24.02 1.30 1.74
CA ASP A 156 -24.30 -0.13 1.52
C ASP A 156 -23.04 -1.00 1.40
N GLY A 157 -21.85 -0.39 1.44
CA GLY A 157 -20.59 -1.08 1.20
C GLY A 157 -20.43 -1.59 -0.23
N LYS A 158 -21.20 -1.01 -1.17
CA LYS A 158 -21.18 -1.32 -2.60
C LYS A 158 -21.11 -0.02 -3.40
N ALA A 159 -22.26 0.55 -3.78
CA ALA A 159 -22.37 1.67 -4.70
C ALA A 159 -23.30 2.80 -4.25
N SER A 160 -23.97 2.66 -3.10
CA SER A 160 -24.88 3.66 -2.57
C SER A 160 -24.15 4.68 -1.68
N GLY A 161 -24.28 5.96 -2.05
CA GLY A 161 -23.73 7.11 -1.33
C GLY A 161 -22.30 7.49 -1.73
N GLU A 162 -21.70 8.33 -0.89
CA GLU A 162 -20.37 8.89 -1.11
C GLU A 162 -19.27 7.86 -0.81
N TYR A 163 -18.16 7.98 -1.51
CA TYR A 163 -16.95 7.21 -1.31
C TYR A 163 -15.87 8.04 -0.60
N SER A 164 -14.98 7.35 0.10
CA SER A 164 -13.63 7.81 0.45
C SER A 164 -12.60 7.09 -0.44
N ALA A 165 -12.77 7.13 -1.77
CA ALA A 165 -12.02 6.30 -2.71
C ALA A 165 -10.53 6.66 -2.78
N LEU A 166 -9.68 5.66 -3.03
CA LEU A 166 -8.28 5.84 -3.42
C LEU A 166 -8.14 5.51 -4.90
N LEU A 167 -7.58 6.44 -5.67
CA LEU A 167 -7.08 6.18 -7.01
C LEU A 167 -5.56 6.00 -6.96
N TYR A 168 -5.01 5.02 -7.69
CA TYR A 168 -3.57 4.75 -7.69
C TYR A 168 -3.04 4.44 -9.09
N ASN A 169 -1.81 4.86 -9.38
CA ASN A 169 -1.19 4.58 -10.68
C ASN A 169 -0.87 3.08 -10.82
N ARG A 170 -1.59 2.40 -11.73
CA ARG A 170 -1.46 0.94 -11.93
C ARG A 170 -0.12 0.54 -12.52
N ASP A 171 0.56 1.45 -13.20
CA ASP A 171 1.87 1.16 -13.80
C ASP A 171 2.98 1.16 -12.75
N LYS A 172 2.78 1.88 -11.63
CA LYS A 172 3.77 2.01 -10.55
C LYS A 172 3.52 1.07 -9.37
N PHE A 173 2.27 0.76 -9.04
CA PHE A 173 1.95 0.00 -7.83
C PHE A 173 1.17 -1.29 -8.07
N ASP A 174 1.54 -2.32 -7.31
CA ASP A 174 0.70 -3.47 -7.04
C ASP A 174 -0.05 -3.30 -5.71
N VAL A 175 -1.27 -3.85 -5.64
CA VAL A 175 -2.12 -3.79 -4.45
C VAL A 175 -2.32 -5.21 -3.90
N SER A 176 -1.75 -5.46 -2.72
CA SER A 176 -1.81 -6.78 -2.08
C SER A 176 -2.93 -6.90 -1.05
N GLU A 177 -3.27 -5.79 -0.40
CA GLU A 177 -4.23 -5.70 0.70
C GLU A 177 -5.00 -4.37 0.60
N PHE A 178 -6.31 -4.41 0.83
CA PHE A 178 -7.17 -3.23 0.83
C PHE A 178 -8.50 -3.59 1.51
N ALA A 179 -9.14 -2.59 2.10
CA ALA A 179 -10.49 -2.71 2.63
C ALA A 179 -11.14 -1.34 2.78
N THR A 180 -12.42 -1.33 3.13
CA THR A 180 -13.12 -0.16 3.66
C THR A 180 -13.76 -0.54 4.98
N PHE A 181 -13.69 0.35 5.97
CA PHE A 181 -14.35 0.17 7.26
C PHE A 181 -15.11 1.44 7.65
N TRP A 182 -16.09 1.27 8.54
CA TRP A 182 -17.00 2.31 9.00
C TRP A 182 -16.57 2.87 10.36
N PHE A 183 -16.75 4.17 10.57
CA PHE A 183 -16.46 4.82 11.84
C PHE A 183 -17.64 4.65 12.81
N SER A 184 -17.66 3.49 13.47
CA SER A 184 -18.62 3.10 14.49
C SER A 184 -18.01 2.01 15.40
N ASP A 185 -18.78 1.49 16.37
CA ASP A 185 -18.36 0.32 17.19
C ASP A 185 -18.49 -0.99 16.39
N THR A 186 -19.02 -0.96 15.16
CA THR A 186 -19.15 -2.10 14.24
C THR A 186 -18.53 -1.76 12.87
N PRO A 187 -17.19 -1.58 12.81
CA PRO A 187 -16.51 -1.04 11.63
C PRO A 187 -16.55 -1.95 10.40
N ASP A 188 -16.88 -3.22 10.57
CA ASP A 188 -17.04 -4.24 9.53
C ASP A 188 -18.47 -4.32 8.96
N VAL A 189 -19.44 -3.62 9.57
CA VAL A 189 -20.84 -3.62 9.13
C VAL A 189 -21.10 -2.43 8.21
N PRO A 190 -21.45 -2.65 6.92
CA PRO A 190 -21.76 -1.57 6.00
C PRO A 190 -22.92 -0.69 6.47
N GLY A 191 -22.80 0.62 6.27
CA GLY A 191 -23.79 1.60 6.68
C GLY A 191 -23.82 1.88 8.19
N SER A 192 -22.95 1.26 8.98
CA SER A 192 -22.96 1.45 10.42
C SER A 192 -22.54 2.87 10.82
N THR A 193 -23.17 3.38 11.87
CA THR A 193 -22.95 4.74 12.39
C THR A 193 -23.23 4.77 13.88
N HIS A 194 -22.41 5.49 14.64
CA HIS A 194 -22.72 6.17 15.92
C HIS A 194 -21.40 6.64 16.56
N TRP A 195 -21.46 7.19 17.78
CA TRP A 195 -20.60 8.25 18.35
C TRP A 195 -21.09 9.67 18.03
N GLY A 196 -22.38 9.79 17.70
CA GLY A 196 -23.05 11.07 17.42
C GLY A 196 -22.88 11.58 15.99
N ASN A 197 -22.31 10.78 15.08
CA ASN A 197 -22.08 11.14 13.69
C ASN A 197 -23.38 11.61 13.02
N ALA A 198 -23.34 12.72 12.28
CA ALA A 198 -24.51 13.20 11.55
C ALA A 198 -24.79 12.37 10.29
N CYS A 199 -23.76 11.68 9.78
CA CYS A 199 -23.86 10.81 8.62
C CYS A 199 -22.91 9.62 8.77
N VAL A 200 -23.16 8.56 8.00
CA VAL A 200 -22.27 7.40 7.92
C VAL A 200 -20.91 7.88 7.41
N ARG A 201 -19.81 7.46 8.07
CA ARG A 201 -18.45 7.81 7.67
C ARG A 201 -17.59 6.56 7.54
N ILE A 202 -16.68 6.58 6.56
CA ILE A 202 -15.82 5.44 6.21
C ILE A 202 -14.37 5.87 6.02
N CYS A 203 -13.47 4.91 6.16
CA CYS A 203 -12.10 4.95 5.69
C CYS A 203 -11.87 3.81 4.68
N SER A 204 -11.36 4.14 3.50
CA SER A 204 -10.83 3.14 2.56
C SER A 204 -9.32 3.18 2.59
N TRP A 205 -8.70 2.01 2.61
CA TRP A 205 -7.25 1.89 2.71
C TRP A 205 -6.69 0.80 1.82
N ALA A 206 -5.40 0.92 1.52
CA ALA A 206 -4.66 -0.05 0.73
C ALA A 206 -3.19 -0.13 1.12
N ARG A 207 -2.62 -1.32 1.00
CA ARG A 207 -1.18 -1.54 0.95
C ARG A 207 -0.73 -1.54 -0.50
N LEU A 208 0.02 -0.51 -0.88
CA LEU A 208 0.59 -0.35 -2.21
C LEU A 208 2.06 -0.74 -2.19
N THR A 209 2.47 -1.58 -3.15
CA THR A 209 3.86 -1.99 -3.32
C THR A 209 4.39 -1.40 -4.62
N ASP A 210 5.42 -0.58 -4.52
CA ASP A 210 6.11 -0.01 -5.68
C ASP A 210 6.80 -1.14 -6.46
N LYS A 211 6.46 -1.25 -7.74
CA LYS A 211 6.91 -2.35 -8.62
C LYS A 211 8.41 -2.34 -8.88
N GLN A 212 9.04 -1.17 -8.82
CA GLN A 212 10.46 -1.02 -9.12
C GLN A 212 11.34 -1.37 -7.90
N SER A 213 10.98 -0.86 -6.73
CA SER A 213 11.77 -1.00 -5.50
C SER A 213 11.31 -2.13 -4.59
N GLY A 214 10.10 -2.67 -4.80
CA GLY A 214 9.48 -3.64 -3.90
C GLY A 214 9.06 -3.05 -2.55
N ARG A 215 9.20 -1.74 -2.34
CA ARG A 215 8.84 -1.07 -1.09
C ARG A 215 7.31 -0.94 -1.00
N SER A 216 6.76 -1.27 0.16
CA SER A 216 5.34 -1.09 0.42
C SER A 216 5.05 0.07 1.37
N PHE A 217 3.89 0.70 1.21
CA PHE A 217 3.33 1.65 2.17
C PHE A 217 1.81 1.48 2.25
N TYR A 218 1.22 1.99 3.32
CA TYR A 218 -0.23 2.04 3.47
C TYR A 218 -0.74 3.44 3.14
N ALA A 219 -1.83 3.52 2.38
CA ALA A 219 -2.58 4.74 2.15
C ALA A 219 -3.97 4.59 2.78
N TYR A 220 -4.37 5.60 3.56
CA TYR A 220 -5.69 5.69 4.17
C TYR A 220 -6.37 6.95 3.65
N ASN A 221 -7.61 6.83 3.20
CA ASN A 221 -8.43 7.96 2.80
C ASN A 221 -9.77 7.93 3.52
N LEU A 222 -10.17 9.08 4.06
CA LEU A 222 -11.34 9.21 4.90
C LEU A 222 -11.97 10.60 4.79
N HIS A 223 -13.21 10.72 5.24
CA HIS A 223 -13.92 11.98 5.39
C HIS A 223 -14.61 11.96 6.77
N LEU A 224 -14.07 12.71 7.73
CA LEU A 224 -14.56 12.72 9.11
C LEU A 224 -15.90 13.45 9.27
N ASP A 225 -16.62 13.15 10.34
CA ASP A 225 -17.89 13.79 10.66
C ASP A 225 -17.72 15.29 10.94
N HIS A 226 -18.59 16.09 10.33
CA HIS A 226 -18.54 17.55 10.41
C HIS A 226 -19.27 18.10 11.65
N VAL A 227 -20.11 17.31 12.31
CA VAL A 227 -20.92 17.72 13.46
C VAL A 227 -20.31 17.22 14.77
N SER A 228 -20.13 15.91 14.91
CA SER A 228 -19.77 15.27 16.17
C SER A 228 -18.27 15.28 16.43
N GLN A 229 -17.85 16.00 17.46
CA GLN A 229 -16.49 15.93 17.97
C GLN A 229 -16.11 14.55 18.52
N PRO A 230 -16.94 13.88 19.35
CA PRO A 230 -16.65 12.52 19.81
C PRO A 230 -16.45 11.53 18.65
N SER A 231 -17.20 11.70 17.56
CA SER A 231 -17.03 10.90 16.35
C SER A 231 -15.63 11.07 15.76
N ARG A 232 -15.17 12.31 15.59
CA ARG A 232 -13.83 12.61 15.05
C ARG A 232 -12.73 12.02 15.92
N GLU A 233 -12.81 12.20 17.24
CA GLU A 233 -11.80 11.70 18.18
C GLU A 233 -11.72 10.17 18.16
N LYS A 234 -12.86 9.48 18.26
CA LYS A 234 -12.91 8.01 18.18
C LYS A 234 -12.49 7.46 16.82
N SER A 235 -12.83 8.16 15.74
CA SER A 235 -12.41 7.79 14.38
C SER A 235 -10.89 7.80 14.24
N VAL A 236 -10.22 8.82 14.79
CA VAL A 236 -8.76 8.90 14.77
C VAL A 236 -8.11 7.82 15.64
N VAL A 237 -8.71 7.49 16.79
CA VAL A 237 -8.25 6.35 17.61
C VAL A 237 -8.40 5.02 16.87
N LEU A 238 -9.48 4.81 16.12
CA LEU A 238 -9.69 3.58 15.35
C LEU A 238 -8.68 3.40 14.20
N LEU A 239 -8.04 4.46 13.72
CA LEU A 239 -7.02 4.41 12.67
C LEU A 239 -5.63 3.98 13.18
N ALA A 240 -5.36 4.11 14.48
CA ALA A 240 -4.04 3.93 15.10
C ALA A 240 -3.76 2.46 15.46
#